data_AF-A0A835BV53-F1
#
_entry.id   AF-A0A835BV53-F1
#
_cell.length_a   1.000
_cell.length_b   1.000
_cell.length_c   1.000
_cell.angle_alpha   90.00
_cell.angle_beta   90.00
_cell.angle_gamma   90.00
#
_symmetry.space_group_name_H-M   'P 1'
#
loop_
_entity.id
_entity.type
_entity.pdbx_description
1 polymer ?
#
loop_
_entity_poly.entity_id
_entity_poly.type
_entity_poly.pdbx_seq_one_letter_code
_entity_poly.pdbx_strand_id
1 'polypeptide(L)'
;MPPYALNAYAGAVLCAVDGCDHLDCHAGPFLVVFVGTPSGLETWVSIYSSETGVWGPSVSIDTGFNQVDGKRSLLIGDALYFSLGYGVSILKYDLGRHELSEIKPLPVFGPVIFMEVEDGALGFVSELNNCIYMWVRQADANGTRRWEEHMVMELETVLPRPATQTTYEVVGFVEGTDTIFISGSHVGVFMLDLKSRKVKKVGESGAYFFILPYMSFYTPGIKLCFFL
;
A
#
# COMPACT_ATOMS: atom_id res chain seq x y z
N MET A 1 2.10 -12.44 20.43
CA MET A 1 1.28 -11.24 20.16
C MET A 1 1.05 -10.50 21.47
N PRO A 2 1.34 -9.20 21.56
CA PRO A 2 1.03 -8.41 22.74
C PRO A 2 -0.47 -8.49 23.08
N PRO A 3 -0.86 -8.53 24.38
CA PRO A 3 -2.23 -8.81 24.80
C PRO A 3 -3.17 -7.59 24.74
N TYR A 4 -2.88 -6.58 23.93
CA TYR A 4 -3.66 -5.34 23.91
C TYR A 4 -4.94 -5.47 23.06
N ALA A 5 -6.02 -4.84 23.52
CA ALA A 5 -7.19 -4.61 22.67
C ALA A 5 -6.79 -3.63 21.56
N LEU A 6 -6.81 -4.10 20.31
CA LEU A 6 -6.43 -3.31 19.15
C LEU A 6 -7.65 -2.60 18.56
N ASN A 7 -7.53 -1.30 18.30
CA ASN A 7 -8.53 -0.53 17.57
C ASN A 7 -8.30 -0.63 16.06
N ALA A 8 -7.03 -0.60 15.66
CA ALA A 8 -6.63 -0.73 14.27
C ALA A 8 -5.34 -1.56 14.15
N TYR A 9 -5.20 -2.28 13.04
CA TYR A 9 -4.06 -3.13 12.76
C TYR A 9 -3.84 -3.31 11.26
N ALA A 10 -2.60 -3.60 10.91
CA ALA A 10 -2.19 -4.00 9.58
C ALA A 10 -1.08 -5.06 9.68
N GLY A 11 -0.81 -5.75 8.58
CA GLY A 11 0.30 -6.70 8.56
C GLY A 11 0.79 -7.00 7.16
N ALA A 12 2.01 -7.54 7.11
CA ALA A 12 2.67 -7.99 5.91
C ALA A 12 3.22 -9.40 6.15
N VAL A 13 3.19 -10.24 5.12
CA VAL A 13 3.85 -11.54 5.12
C VAL A 13 5.05 -11.45 4.18
N LEU A 14 6.23 -11.77 4.70
CA LEU A 14 7.50 -11.70 3.97
C LEU A 14 8.11 -13.09 3.86
N CYS A 15 8.77 -13.40 2.76
CA CYS A 15 9.58 -14.60 2.66
C CYS A 15 10.90 -14.39 3.44
N ALA A 16 11.26 -15.36 4.29
CA ALA A 16 12.42 -15.28 5.19
C ALA A 16 13.70 -15.89 4.57
N VAL A 17 13.67 -16.26 3.29
CA VAL A 17 14.80 -16.87 2.59
C VAL A 17 15.75 -15.79 2.09
N ASP A 18 17.00 -15.81 2.55
CA ASP A 18 18.04 -14.87 2.14
C ASP A 18 18.26 -14.87 0.62
N GLY A 19 18.35 -13.67 0.04
CA GLY A 19 18.61 -13.49 -1.39
C GLY A 19 17.47 -13.92 -2.32
N CYS A 20 16.26 -14.11 -1.78
CA CYS A 20 15.08 -14.39 -2.58
C CYS A 20 14.56 -13.10 -3.25
N ASP A 21 14.13 -13.18 -4.51
CA ASP A 21 13.52 -12.06 -5.23
C ASP A 21 12.07 -11.79 -4.82
N HIS A 22 11.51 -12.63 -3.93
CA HIS A 22 10.18 -12.54 -3.33
C HIS A 22 8.99 -12.54 -4.30
N LEU A 23 9.24 -12.61 -5.62
CA LEU A 23 8.20 -12.66 -6.66
C LEU A 23 7.51 -14.04 -6.73
N ASP A 24 8.26 -15.12 -6.47
CA ASP A 24 7.78 -16.52 -6.56
C ASP A 24 8.16 -17.40 -5.33
N CYS A 25 8.38 -16.79 -4.15
CA CYS A 25 8.75 -17.54 -2.93
C CYS A 25 7.55 -18.27 -2.30
N HIS A 26 7.29 -19.51 -2.70
CA HIS A 26 6.08 -20.24 -2.26
C HIS A 26 6.29 -21.38 -1.25
N ALA A 27 7.53 -21.70 -0.86
CA ALA A 27 7.81 -22.91 -0.08
C ALA A 27 8.84 -22.76 1.06
N GLY A 28 9.25 -21.52 1.39
CA GLY A 28 10.22 -21.24 2.45
C GLY A 28 9.59 -20.77 3.76
N PRO A 29 10.39 -20.64 4.84
CA PRO A 29 9.95 -19.94 6.04
C PRO A 29 9.52 -18.51 5.67
N PHE A 30 8.53 -18.01 6.38
CA PHE A 30 8.01 -16.66 6.26
C PHE A 30 8.06 -15.91 7.60
N LEU A 31 8.09 -14.58 7.50
CA LEU A 31 7.91 -13.65 8.59
C LEU A 31 6.52 -13.01 8.49
N VAL A 32 5.91 -12.71 9.63
CA VAL A 32 4.71 -11.87 9.69
C VAL A 32 5.07 -10.61 10.45
N VAL A 33 5.08 -9.48 9.75
CA VAL A 33 5.18 -8.16 10.36
C VAL A 33 3.79 -7.72 10.74
N PHE A 34 3.55 -7.48 12.01
CA PHE A 34 2.24 -7.09 12.51
C PHE A 34 2.35 -5.72 13.18
N VAL A 35 1.50 -4.79 12.74
CA VAL A 35 1.42 -3.41 13.23
C VAL A 35 0.08 -3.23 13.92
N GLY A 36 0.10 -2.65 15.12
CA GLY A 36 -1.10 -2.38 15.88
C GLY A 36 -1.09 -0.99 16.49
N THR A 37 -2.24 -0.31 16.40
CA THR A 37 -2.50 0.89 17.19
C THR A 37 -3.58 0.56 18.23
N PRO A 38 -3.20 0.35 19.51
CA PRO A 38 -4.17 0.30 20.61
C PRO A 38 -4.96 1.60 20.72
N SER A 39 -5.92 1.67 21.65
CA SER A 39 -6.73 2.87 21.91
C SER A 39 -5.96 4.10 22.43
N GLY A 40 -4.63 4.11 22.34
CA GLY A 40 -3.75 5.18 22.76
C GLY A 40 -3.10 5.89 21.57
N LEU A 41 -1.99 6.58 21.85
CA LEU A 41 -1.24 7.38 20.87
C LEU A 41 -0.10 6.60 20.20
N GLU A 42 0.25 5.43 20.75
CA GLU A 42 1.40 4.67 20.28
C GLU A 42 0.97 3.61 19.26
N THR A 43 1.71 3.55 18.16
CA THR A 43 1.67 2.45 17.21
C THR A 43 2.90 1.57 17.41
N TRP A 44 2.71 0.26 17.46
CA TRP A 44 3.79 -0.71 17.65
C TRP A 44 3.86 -1.71 16.51
N VAL A 45 5.04 -2.30 16.35
CA VAL A 45 5.29 -3.40 15.40
C VAL A 45 5.97 -4.56 16.12
N SER A 46 5.64 -5.79 15.71
CA SER A 46 6.33 -7.00 16.12
C SER A 46 6.42 -7.95 14.92
N ILE A 47 7.47 -8.77 14.89
CA ILE A 47 7.69 -9.76 13.84
C ILE A 47 7.49 -11.16 14.43
N TYR A 48 6.67 -11.98 13.78
CA TYR A 48 6.63 -13.42 13.98
C TYR A 48 7.52 -14.13 12.97
N SER A 49 8.27 -15.14 13.41
CA SER A 49 8.99 -16.05 12.51
C SER A 49 8.33 -17.42 12.51
N SER A 50 7.99 -17.92 11.32
CA SER A 50 7.47 -19.28 11.16
C SER A 50 8.52 -20.37 11.40
N GLU A 51 9.81 -20.04 11.29
CA GLU A 51 10.90 -20.98 11.54
C GLU A 51 11.04 -21.27 13.04
N THR A 52 11.00 -20.23 13.86
CA THR A 52 11.14 -20.35 15.32
C THR A 52 9.80 -20.50 16.03
N GLY A 53 8.70 -20.16 15.35
CA GLY A 53 7.35 -20.20 15.91
C GLY A 53 7.09 -19.13 16.98
N VAL A 54 7.91 -18.09 17.07
CA VAL A 54 7.81 -17.06 18.12
C VAL A 54 7.71 -15.64 17.56
N TRP A 55 7.11 -14.77 18.37
CA TRP A 55 7.12 -13.32 18.16
C TRP A 55 8.39 -12.72 18.76
N GLY A 56 9.05 -11.86 18.01
CA GLY A 56 10.18 -11.06 18.47
C GLY A 56 9.76 -9.87 19.34
N PRO A 57 10.74 -9.14 19.90
CA PRO A 57 10.48 -7.94 20.69
C PRO A 57 9.78 -6.87 19.86
N SER A 58 8.83 -6.15 20.47
CA SER A 58 8.14 -5.04 19.82
C SER A 58 8.93 -3.74 19.93
N VAL A 59 8.74 -2.87 18.94
CA VAL A 59 9.12 -1.44 19.03
C VAL A 59 7.88 -0.58 18.78
N SER A 60 7.85 0.61 19.37
CA SER A 60 6.73 1.54 19.29
C SER A 60 7.17 2.96 18.97
N ILE A 61 6.23 3.76 18.46
CA ILE A 61 6.37 5.18 18.20
C ILE A 61 5.04 5.88 18.50
N ASP A 62 5.11 7.11 19.01
CA ASP A 62 3.95 7.98 19.16
C ASP A 62 3.51 8.51 17.78
N THR A 63 2.32 8.11 17.33
CA THR A 63 1.69 8.56 16.08
C THR A 63 0.56 9.57 16.33
N GLY A 64 0.40 10.02 17.57
CA GLY A 64 -0.71 10.86 18.01
C GLY A 64 -2.04 10.14 17.82
N PHE A 65 -3.03 10.84 17.26
CA PHE A 65 -4.35 10.25 16.97
C PHE A 65 -4.40 9.49 15.65
N ASN A 66 -3.28 9.41 14.91
CA ASN A 66 -3.24 8.72 13.62
C ASN A 66 -3.03 7.22 13.86
N GLN A 67 -4.08 6.45 13.62
CA GLN A 67 -4.05 4.99 13.71
C GLN A 67 -3.59 4.37 12.39
N VAL A 68 -3.02 3.17 12.46
CA VAL A 68 -2.71 2.41 11.24
C VAL A 68 -3.98 2.08 10.48
N ASP A 69 -3.99 2.37 9.18
CA ASP A 69 -5.08 2.00 8.32
C ASP A 69 -5.01 0.49 8.04
N GLY A 70 -6.16 -0.19 8.03
CA GLY A 70 -6.28 -1.61 7.65
C GLY A 70 -6.07 -1.86 6.15
N LYS A 71 -5.17 -1.10 5.52
CA LYS A 71 -4.81 -1.15 4.10
C LYS A 71 -3.55 -1.98 3.90
N ARG A 72 -3.31 -2.39 2.65
CA ARG A 72 -2.10 -3.11 2.26
C ARG A 72 -0.86 -2.26 2.54
N SER A 73 0.19 -2.87 3.09
CA SER A 73 1.51 -2.26 3.19
C SER A 73 2.25 -2.32 1.85
N LEU A 74 3.20 -1.42 1.66
CA LEU A 74 4.16 -1.47 0.55
C LEU A 74 5.54 -1.85 1.09
N LEU A 75 6.23 -2.78 0.41
CA LEU A 75 7.63 -3.11 0.68
C LEU A 75 8.50 -2.44 -0.39
N ILE A 76 9.52 -1.67 0.01
CA ILE A 76 10.57 -1.17 -0.88
C ILE A 76 11.91 -1.42 -0.22
N GLY A 77 12.75 -2.25 -0.84
CA GLY A 77 13.97 -2.75 -0.20
C GLY A 77 13.65 -3.37 1.17
N ASP A 78 14.40 -2.98 2.21
CA ASP A 78 14.22 -3.47 3.57
C ASP A 78 13.26 -2.61 4.43
N ALA A 79 12.30 -1.93 3.80
CA ALA A 79 11.35 -1.07 4.52
C ALA A 79 9.89 -1.33 4.13
N LEU A 80 9.04 -1.46 5.15
CA LEU A 80 7.60 -1.51 5.01
C LEU A 80 6.97 -0.15 5.28
N TYR A 81 5.96 0.19 4.49
CA TYR A 81 5.23 1.44 4.57
C TYR A 81 3.74 1.18 4.79
N PHE A 82 3.19 1.77 5.86
CA PHE A 82 1.78 1.65 6.25
C PHE A 82 1.14 3.03 6.30
N SER A 83 -0.13 3.11 5.91
CA SER A 83 -0.87 4.37 5.92
C SER A 83 -1.35 4.64 7.34
N LEU A 84 -1.28 5.91 7.76
CA LEU A 84 -1.77 6.35 9.06
C LEU A 84 -2.87 7.40 8.89
N GLY A 85 -3.96 7.26 9.65
CA GLY A 85 -5.01 8.26 9.77
C GLY A 85 -5.71 8.59 8.45
N TYR A 86 -6.01 7.57 7.63
CA TYR A 86 -6.62 7.72 6.30
C TYR A 86 -5.78 8.59 5.33
N GLY A 87 -4.46 8.35 5.29
CA GLY A 87 -3.55 9.05 4.37
C GLY A 87 -3.10 10.42 4.87
N VAL A 88 -3.02 10.63 6.18
CA VAL A 88 -2.43 11.85 6.77
C VAL A 88 -0.91 11.74 6.87
N SER A 89 -0.41 10.55 7.17
CA SER A 89 1.02 10.26 7.28
C SER A 89 1.33 8.80 6.92
N ILE A 90 2.62 8.48 6.86
CA ILE A 90 3.11 7.12 6.58
C ILE A 90 3.95 6.64 7.76
N LEU A 91 3.63 5.46 8.28
CA LEU A 91 4.52 4.72 9.17
C LEU A 91 5.53 3.95 8.30
N LYS A 92 6.82 4.24 8.47
CA LYS A 92 7.91 3.44 7.91
C LYS A 92 8.44 2.53 9.01
N TYR A 93 8.50 1.23 8.72
CA TYR A 93 9.23 0.25 9.50
C TYR A 93 10.47 -0.24 8.75
N ASP A 94 11.64 -0.03 9.34
CA ASP A 94 12.93 -0.46 8.82
C ASP A 94 13.25 -1.86 9.34
N LEU A 95 13.21 -2.86 8.47
CA LEU A 95 13.38 -4.27 8.84
C LEU A 95 14.79 -4.55 9.37
N GLY A 96 15.81 -3.99 8.71
CA GLY A 96 17.21 -4.22 9.06
C GLY A 96 17.61 -3.58 10.39
N ARG A 97 17.05 -2.41 10.71
CA ARG A 97 17.33 -1.71 11.97
C ARG A 97 16.36 -2.05 13.10
N HIS A 98 15.22 -2.64 12.78
CA HIS A 98 14.10 -2.83 13.71
C HIS A 98 13.61 -1.49 14.30
N GLU A 99 13.46 -0.48 13.45
CA GLU A 99 13.12 0.90 13.86
C GLU A 99 11.85 1.41 13.17
N LEU A 100 11.03 2.15 13.92
CA LEU A 100 9.86 2.86 13.40
C LEU A 100 10.20 4.34 13.19
N SER A 101 9.70 4.89 12.10
CA SER A 101 9.74 6.33 11.82
C SER A 101 8.47 6.76 11.10
N GLU A 102 8.15 8.05 11.18
CA GLU A 102 6.96 8.61 10.55
C GLU A 102 7.34 9.61 9.45
N ILE A 103 6.59 9.58 8.35
CA ILE A 103 6.75 10.47 7.20
C ILE A 103 5.54 11.41 7.16
N LYS A 104 5.83 12.71 7.31
CA LYS A 104 4.86 13.81 7.33
C LYS A 104 5.42 15.06 6.60
N PRO A 105 4.55 15.96 6.12
CA PRO A 105 3.13 15.73 5.80
C PRO A 105 2.98 15.05 4.43
N LEU A 106 1.79 14.49 4.16
CA LEU A 106 1.40 14.17 2.80
C LEU A 106 0.81 15.42 2.11
N PRO A 107 1.10 15.64 0.81
CA PRO A 107 0.67 16.84 0.09
C PRO A 107 -0.83 16.85 -0.27
N VAL A 108 -1.55 15.74 -0.04
CA VAL A 108 -2.98 15.60 -0.33
C VAL A 108 -3.68 15.01 0.89
N PHE A 109 -4.91 15.43 1.16
CA PHE A 109 -5.78 14.81 2.16
C PHE A 109 -6.74 13.83 1.48
N GLY A 110 -6.79 12.59 1.96
CA GLY A 110 -7.73 11.57 1.48
C GLY A 110 -7.10 10.19 1.33
N PRO A 111 -7.88 9.21 0.83
CA PRO A 111 -7.40 7.86 0.59
C PRO A 111 -6.21 7.84 -0.37
N VAL A 112 -5.05 7.42 0.13
CA VAL A 112 -3.85 7.17 -0.68
C VAL A 112 -3.63 5.68 -0.89
N ILE A 113 -3.03 5.33 -2.04
CA ILE A 113 -2.44 4.02 -2.30
C ILE A 113 -0.95 4.21 -2.53
N PHE A 114 -0.11 3.59 -1.71
CA PHE A 114 1.34 3.61 -1.90
C PHE A 114 1.74 2.66 -3.03
N MET A 115 2.75 3.07 -3.78
CA MET A 115 3.36 2.26 -4.82
C MET A 115 4.87 2.51 -4.87
N GLU A 116 5.59 1.52 -5.37
CA GLU A 116 6.97 1.71 -5.80
C GLU A 116 6.97 2.32 -7.21
N VAL A 117 7.73 3.38 -7.39
CA VAL A 117 7.92 4.07 -8.67
C VAL A 117 9.33 3.73 -9.17
N GLU A 118 9.66 4.17 -10.39
CA GLU A 118 10.96 3.94 -11.03
C GLU A 118 12.14 4.16 -10.05
N ASP A 119 13.13 3.26 -10.14
CA ASP A 119 14.32 3.21 -9.28
C ASP A 119 14.05 2.99 -7.78
N GLY A 120 12.93 2.35 -7.42
CA GLY A 120 12.60 2.04 -6.04
C GLY A 120 12.19 3.27 -5.21
N ALA A 121 11.72 4.31 -5.88
CA ALA A 121 11.24 5.51 -5.21
C ALA A 121 9.87 5.25 -4.57
N LEU A 122 9.67 5.74 -3.34
CA LEU A 122 8.36 5.70 -2.70
C LEU A 122 7.44 6.71 -3.38
N GLY A 123 6.32 6.24 -3.92
CA GLY A 123 5.26 7.08 -4.44
C GLY A 123 3.90 6.74 -3.84
N PHE A 124 2.92 7.58 -4.16
CA PHE A 124 1.52 7.28 -3.92
C PHE A 124 0.63 7.90 -4.96
N VAL A 125 -0.57 7.33 -5.07
CA VAL A 125 -1.64 7.83 -5.92
C VAL A 125 -2.84 8.18 -5.03
N SER A 126 -3.48 9.31 -5.34
CA SER A 126 -4.72 9.77 -4.70
C SER A 126 -5.68 10.25 -5.78
N GLU A 127 -6.98 10.04 -5.54
CA GLU A 127 -8.03 10.78 -6.25
C GLU A 127 -8.37 12.03 -5.42
N LEU A 128 -8.54 13.16 -6.09
CA LEU A 128 -9.09 14.38 -5.51
C LEU A 128 -9.77 15.20 -6.62
N ASN A 129 -11.02 15.60 -6.39
CA ASN A 129 -11.78 16.47 -7.29
C ASN A 129 -11.81 15.97 -8.75
N ASN A 130 -12.02 14.67 -8.95
CA ASN A 130 -12.07 14.01 -10.24
C ASN A 130 -10.72 14.00 -11.00
N CYS A 131 -9.63 14.19 -10.28
CA CYS A 131 -8.26 14.10 -10.78
C CYS A 131 -7.49 13.03 -10.01
N ILE A 132 -6.69 12.25 -10.74
CA ILE A 132 -5.66 11.39 -10.16
C ILE A 132 -4.38 12.20 -10.03
N TYR A 133 -3.83 12.22 -8.82
CA TYR A 133 -2.54 12.80 -8.50
C TYR A 133 -1.57 11.67 -8.17
N MET A 134 -0.39 11.69 -8.79
CA MET A 134 0.74 10.86 -8.40
C MET A 134 1.83 11.74 -7.80
N TRP A 135 2.30 11.34 -6.62
CA TRP A 135 3.40 11.99 -5.93
C TRP A 135 4.54 11.01 -5.72
N VAL A 136 5.77 11.48 -5.89
CA VAL A 136 6.98 10.67 -5.70
C VAL A 136 7.85 11.34 -4.66
N ARG A 137 8.45 10.54 -3.77
CA ARG A 137 9.35 11.03 -2.73
C ARG A 137 10.80 10.89 -3.16
N GLN A 138 11.41 12.01 -3.53
CA GLN A 138 12.77 12.06 -4.04
C GLN A 138 13.68 12.95 -3.19
N ALA A 139 14.98 12.69 -3.23
CA ALA A 139 15.98 13.55 -2.59
C ALA A 139 16.21 14.80 -3.45
N ASP A 140 16.19 15.97 -2.82
CA ASP A 140 16.63 17.20 -3.47
C ASP A 140 18.17 17.24 -3.60
N ALA A 141 18.70 18.29 -4.22
CA ALA A 141 20.15 18.48 -4.40
C ALA A 141 20.95 18.49 -3.08
N ASN A 142 20.28 18.69 -1.93
CA ASN A 142 20.87 18.66 -0.60
C ASN A 142 20.68 17.31 0.12
N GLY A 143 20.12 16.31 -0.56
CA GLY A 143 19.83 14.99 -0.01
C GLY A 143 18.55 14.92 0.84
N THR A 144 17.79 16.01 0.95
CA THR A 144 16.54 16.03 1.73
C THR A 144 15.41 15.41 0.91
N ARG A 145 14.76 14.37 1.45
CA ARG A 145 13.66 13.69 0.76
C ARG A 145 12.34 14.46 0.88
N ARG A 146 11.79 14.93 -0.25
CA ARG A 146 10.54 15.68 -0.34
C ARG A 146 9.58 15.04 -1.32
N TRP A 147 8.30 15.37 -1.19
CA TRP A 147 7.26 15.00 -2.15
C TRP A 147 7.30 15.95 -3.34
N GLU A 148 7.26 15.37 -4.53
CA GLU A 148 7.13 16.08 -5.80
C GLU A 148 5.93 15.54 -6.57
N GLU A 149 5.14 16.44 -7.15
CA GLU A 149 4.02 16.06 -8.00
C GLU A 149 4.60 15.53 -9.31
N HIS A 150 4.32 14.27 -9.62
CA HIS A 150 4.88 13.60 -10.78
C HIS A 150 3.88 13.52 -11.93
N MET A 151 2.58 13.41 -11.61
CA MET A 151 1.52 13.33 -12.62
C MET A 151 0.21 13.90 -12.09
N VAL A 152 -0.52 14.56 -12.98
CA VAL A 152 -1.96 14.83 -12.85
C VAL A 152 -2.72 14.25 -14.05
N MET A 153 -3.87 13.64 -13.78
CA MET A 153 -4.76 13.11 -14.82
C MET A 153 -6.22 13.37 -14.46
N GLU A 154 -6.94 14.08 -15.34
CA GLU A 154 -8.39 14.27 -15.22
C GLU A 154 -9.13 12.97 -15.55
N LEU A 155 -9.91 12.46 -14.61
CA LEU A 155 -10.65 11.20 -14.79
C LEU A 155 -11.73 11.31 -15.87
N GLU A 156 -12.30 12.49 -16.06
CA GLU A 156 -13.26 12.77 -17.13
C GLU A 156 -12.75 12.48 -18.55
N THR A 157 -11.43 12.42 -18.72
CA THR A 157 -10.80 12.13 -20.02
C THR A 157 -10.70 10.64 -20.32
N VAL A 158 -10.82 9.78 -19.30
CA VAL A 158 -10.57 8.33 -19.39
C VAL A 158 -11.72 7.47 -18.87
N LEU A 159 -12.51 7.99 -17.93
CA LEU A 159 -13.67 7.33 -17.34
C LEU A 159 -14.98 7.94 -17.85
N PRO A 160 -16.10 7.20 -17.75
CA PRO A 160 -17.41 7.76 -18.03
C PRO A 160 -17.61 9.06 -17.26
N ARG A 161 -18.06 10.10 -17.97
CA ARG A 161 -18.38 11.39 -17.36
C ARG A 161 -19.29 11.15 -16.16
N PRO A 162 -18.96 11.73 -14.99
CA PRO A 162 -19.85 11.66 -13.84
C PRO A 162 -21.26 12.05 -14.28
N ALA A 163 -22.23 11.19 -13.99
CA ALA A 163 -23.56 11.74 -13.73
C ALA A 163 -23.40 12.67 -12.51
N THR A 164 -24.27 13.66 -12.35
CA THR A 164 -24.28 14.44 -11.12
C THR A 164 -24.34 13.48 -9.93
N GLN A 165 -23.31 13.51 -9.05
CA GLN A 165 -23.08 12.62 -7.89
C GLN A 165 -22.15 11.39 -8.07
N THR A 166 -21.54 11.14 -9.24
CA THR A 166 -20.51 10.08 -9.32
C THR A 166 -19.22 10.53 -8.63
N THR A 167 -18.75 9.75 -7.66
CA THR A 167 -17.47 9.93 -6.96
C THR A 167 -16.56 8.76 -7.29
N TYR A 168 -15.28 9.05 -7.51
CA TYR A 168 -14.26 8.04 -7.75
C TYR A 168 -13.33 7.92 -6.56
N GLU A 169 -12.84 6.72 -6.29
CA GLU A 169 -11.84 6.46 -5.25
C GLU A 169 -10.81 5.46 -5.77
N VAL A 170 -9.52 5.69 -5.49
CA VAL A 170 -8.48 4.71 -5.77
C VAL A 170 -8.50 3.65 -4.68
N VAL A 171 -8.78 2.41 -5.07
CA VAL A 171 -9.03 1.29 -4.13
C VAL A 171 -7.96 0.21 -4.19
N GLY A 172 -6.96 0.32 -5.06
CA GLY A 172 -5.85 -0.62 -5.11
C GLY A 172 -4.88 -0.35 -6.24
N PHE A 173 -3.78 -1.08 -6.24
CA PHE A 173 -2.80 -1.10 -7.33
C PHE A 173 -2.26 -2.50 -7.56
N VAL A 174 -1.81 -2.75 -8.79
CA VAL A 174 -1.16 -4.00 -9.18
C VAL A 174 0.36 -3.84 -9.04
N GLU A 175 0.92 -4.59 -8.09
CA GLU A 175 2.35 -4.60 -7.78
C GLU A 175 3.22 -4.91 -9.00
N GLY A 176 4.33 -4.17 -9.13
CA GLY A 176 5.23 -4.27 -10.29
C GLY A 176 4.69 -3.65 -11.59
N THR A 177 3.57 -2.92 -11.54
CA THR A 177 2.98 -2.26 -12.72
C THR A 177 2.53 -0.83 -12.42
N ASP A 178 2.22 -0.07 -13.46
CA ASP A 178 1.61 1.26 -13.38
C ASP A 178 0.06 1.21 -13.38
N THR A 179 -0.54 0.09 -12.96
CA THR A 179 -1.99 -0.12 -12.99
C THR A 179 -2.64 0.07 -11.62
N ILE A 180 -3.67 0.91 -11.57
CA ILE A 180 -4.52 1.14 -10.39
C ILE A 180 -5.95 0.64 -10.59
N PHE A 181 -6.65 0.41 -9.49
CA PHE A 181 -8.09 0.18 -9.47
C PHE A 181 -8.82 1.42 -8.96
N ILE A 182 -9.86 1.82 -9.69
CA ILE A 182 -10.73 2.94 -9.35
C ILE A 182 -12.15 2.41 -9.16
N SER A 183 -12.73 2.68 -7.99
CA SER A 183 -14.14 2.43 -7.70
C SER A 183 -14.94 3.70 -7.99
N GLY A 184 -15.97 3.60 -8.82
CA GLY A 184 -16.90 4.69 -9.08
C GLY A 184 -18.29 4.38 -8.56
N SER A 185 -18.89 5.31 -7.81
CA SER A 185 -20.26 5.16 -7.33
C SER A 185 -21.23 4.99 -8.51
N HIS A 186 -22.10 3.96 -8.43
CA HIS A 186 -23.07 3.59 -9.47
C HIS A 186 -22.51 3.12 -10.83
N VAL A 187 -21.21 3.23 -11.10
CA VAL A 187 -20.61 2.92 -12.41
C VAL A 187 -19.70 1.69 -12.42
N GLY A 188 -19.23 1.25 -11.25
CA GLY A 188 -18.45 0.03 -11.09
C GLY A 188 -16.96 0.26 -10.84
N VAL A 189 -16.18 -0.80 -11.05
CA VAL A 189 -14.73 -0.81 -10.82
C VAL A 189 -14.00 -0.83 -12.15
N PHE A 190 -12.96 -0.01 -12.25
CA PHE A 190 -12.11 0.12 -13.42
C PHE A 190 -10.66 -0.17 -13.07
N MET A 191 -9.96 -0.86 -13.98
CA MET A 191 -8.50 -0.82 -14.05
C MET A 191 -8.10 0.36 -14.93
N LEU A 192 -7.14 1.16 -14.46
CA LEU A 192 -6.51 2.23 -15.22
C LEU A 192 -5.00 2.01 -15.23
N ASP A 193 -4.43 1.88 -16.42
CA ASP A 193 -2.98 1.93 -16.61
C ASP A 193 -2.53 3.39 -16.73
N LEU A 194 -1.71 3.85 -15.79
CA LEU A 194 -1.36 5.27 -15.63
C LEU A 194 -0.49 5.81 -16.77
N LYS A 195 0.34 4.96 -17.40
CA LYS A 195 1.21 5.37 -18.51
C LYS A 195 0.46 5.44 -19.85
N SER A 196 -0.27 4.39 -20.19
CA SER A 196 -1.01 4.28 -21.46
C SER A 196 -2.40 4.91 -21.43
N ARG A 197 -2.89 5.27 -20.24
CA ARG A 197 -4.23 5.84 -19.99
C ARG A 197 -5.38 4.93 -20.45
N LYS A 198 -5.11 3.64 -20.60
CA LYS A 198 -6.13 2.65 -20.99
C LYS A 198 -6.96 2.26 -19.77
N VAL A 199 -8.27 2.26 -19.97
CA VAL A 199 -9.25 1.87 -18.95
C VAL A 199 -9.95 0.60 -19.36
N LYS A 200 -10.16 -0.30 -18.39
CA LYS A 200 -10.99 -1.49 -18.52
C LYS A 200 -11.93 -1.59 -17.33
N LYS A 201 -13.25 -1.69 -17.58
CA LYS A 201 -14.20 -2.05 -16.51
C LYS A 201 -14.00 -3.51 -16.11
N VAL A 202 -13.88 -3.77 -14.81
CA VAL A 202 -13.58 -5.10 -14.25
C VAL A 202 -14.56 -5.54 -13.16
N GLY A 203 -15.43 -4.66 -12.69
CA GLY A 203 -16.44 -4.99 -11.71
C GLY A 203 -17.68 -4.11 -11.81
N GLU A 204 -18.79 -4.62 -11.31
CA GLU A 204 -20.04 -3.87 -11.19
C GLU A 204 -20.02 -2.93 -9.98
N SER A 205 -20.99 -2.02 -9.91
CA SER A 205 -21.10 -1.07 -8.81
C SER A 205 -21.34 -1.78 -7.47
N GLY A 206 -20.66 -1.29 -6.43
CA GLY A 206 -20.69 -1.84 -5.07
C GLY A 206 -19.81 -1.02 -4.14
N ALA A 207 -19.81 -1.38 -2.86
CA ALA A 207 -18.94 -0.77 -1.86
C ALA A 207 -17.58 -1.48 -1.85
N TYR A 208 -16.65 -1.00 -2.67
CA TYR A 208 -15.26 -1.47 -2.70
C TYR A 208 -14.39 -0.48 -1.92
N PHE A 209 -13.85 -0.91 -0.78
CA PHE A 209 -12.92 -0.11 0.02
C PHE A 209 -11.45 -0.43 -0.27
N PHE A 210 -11.18 -1.65 -0.74
CA PHE A 210 -9.86 -2.11 -1.15
C PHE A 210 -9.98 -3.27 -2.13
N ILE A 211 -9.06 -3.33 -3.09
CA ILE A 211 -8.88 -4.44 -4.02
C ILE A 211 -7.46 -4.96 -3.87
N LEU A 212 -7.36 -6.27 -3.63
CA LEU A 212 -6.09 -6.98 -3.55
C LEU A 212 -5.94 -7.82 -4.82
N PRO A 213 -5.24 -7.32 -5.86
CA PRO A 213 -4.99 -8.11 -7.04
C PRO A 213 -4.07 -9.28 -6.68
N TYR A 214 -4.49 -10.48 -7.06
CA TYR A 214 -3.73 -11.70 -6.85
C TYR A 214 -3.04 -12.08 -8.15
N MET A 215 -1.70 -12.07 -8.15
CA MET A 215 -0.89 -12.19 -9.37
C MET A 215 -0.34 -13.60 -9.62
N SER A 216 -0.22 -14.46 -8.60
CA SER A 216 0.36 -15.80 -8.76
C SER A 216 -0.33 -16.83 -7.86
N PHE A 217 -0.67 -18.00 -8.42
CA PHE A 217 -1.21 -19.13 -7.66
C PHE A 217 -0.12 -20.14 -7.35
N TYR A 218 0.11 -20.46 -6.09
CA TYR A 218 0.82 -21.68 -5.75
C TYR A 218 -0.14 -22.87 -5.76
N THR A 219 -0.06 -23.70 -6.80
CA THR A 219 -0.75 -25.00 -6.84
C THR A 219 0.29 -26.12 -6.67
N PRO A 220 0.39 -26.74 -5.48
CA PRO A 220 1.35 -27.83 -5.26
C PRO A 220 1.11 -28.95 -6.28
N GLY A 221 2.10 -29.21 -7.15
CA GLY A 221 2.06 -30.29 -8.13
C GLY A 221 1.85 -29.90 -9.60
N ILE A 222 1.65 -28.61 -9.94
CA ILE A 222 1.57 -28.14 -11.33
C ILE A 222 2.60 -27.01 -11.52
N LYS A 223 3.47 -27.09 -12.53
CA LYS A 223 4.38 -25.99 -12.89
C LYS A 223 3.55 -24.76 -13.26
N LEU A 224 3.91 -23.61 -12.68
CA LEU A 224 3.23 -22.32 -12.82
C LEU A 224 2.95 -21.97 -14.29
N CYS A 225 1.69 -21.63 -14.58
CA CYS A 225 1.30 -20.89 -15.78
C CYS A 225 1.03 -19.45 -15.36
N PHE A 226 1.83 -18.50 -15.86
CA PHE A 226 1.52 -17.08 -15.75
C PHE A 226 0.42 -16.76 -16.76
N PHE A 227 -0.71 -16.21 -16.28
CA PHE A 227 -1.71 -15.59 -17.15
C PHE A 227 -1.44 -14.09 -17.16
N LEU A 228 -1.04 -13.56 -18.33
CA LEU A 228 -0.91 -12.14 -18.62
C LEU A 228 -2.29 -11.47 -18.76
#